data_AF-A0A2K1J7H0-F1
#
_entry.id   AF-A0A2K1J7H0-F1
#
_cell.length_a   1.000
_cell.length_b   1.000
_cell.length_c   1.000
_cell.angle_alpha   90.00
_cell.angle_beta   90.00
_cell.angle_gamma   90.00
#
_symmetry.space_group_name_H-M   'P 1'
#
loop_
_entity.id
_entity.type
_entity.pdbx_description
1 polymer ?
#
loop_
_entity_poly.entity_id
_entity_poly.type
_entity_poly.pdbx_seq_one_letter_code
_entity_poly.pdbx_strand_id
1 'polypeptide(L)'
;MDSETKGLKLLQGVNYASAGSGILNSTGLFFVVVTGLSPLGCCPSQIAKYNLTGECIGFLNDVSKQYNAALMTMLLEKREKLKDFHLVYRNLYDILTEPIASPAMYGFNFSNTACCGVGRLNGKFICTAFFLPCDDPPLHIFFDYYHPTDTMNYLNFRKVYFEGPPYNIPCSAQSLVHVPI
;
A
#
# COMPACT_ATOMS: atom_id res chain seq x y z
N MET A 1 -4.07 -5.24 -20.06
CA MET A 1 -4.85 -6.43 -19.67
C MET A 1 -4.74 -7.44 -20.78
N ASP A 2 -4.36 -8.68 -20.47
CA ASP A 2 -4.41 -9.79 -21.43
C ASP A 2 -5.88 -10.07 -21.77
N SER A 3 -6.20 -10.02 -23.08
CA SER A 3 -7.54 -10.26 -23.62
C SER A 3 -8.08 -11.66 -23.37
N GLU A 4 -7.23 -12.61 -22.95
CA GLU A 4 -7.63 -13.98 -22.62
C GLU A 4 -8.03 -14.17 -21.15
N THR A 5 -7.95 -13.13 -20.31
CA THR A 5 -8.26 -13.24 -18.88
C THR A 5 -9.78 -13.30 -18.63
N LYS A 6 -10.34 -14.51 -18.48
CA LYS A 6 -11.78 -14.75 -18.19
C LYS A 6 -11.99 -15.76 -17.06
N GLY A 7 -13.16 -15.72 -16.40
CA GLY A 7 -13.54 -16.71 -15.38
C GLY A 7 -12.69 -16.66 -14.10
N LEU A 8 -12.41 -17.80 -13.45
CA LEU A 8 -11.58 -17.86 -12.24
C LEU A 8 -10.14 -17.33 -12.45
N LYS A 9 -9.65 -17.25 -13.69
CA LYS A 9 -8.38 -16.59 -14.02
C LYS A 9 -8.41 -15.07 -13.77
N LEU A 10 -9.59 -14.44 -13.73
CA LEU A 10 -9.72 -13.04 -13.27
C LEU A 10 -9.34 -12.88 -11.79
N LEU A 11 -9.56 -13.92 -10.98
CA LEU A 11 -9.16 -13.94 -9.57
C LEU A 11 -7.67 -14.27 -9.39
N GLN A 12 -7.03 -14.81 -10.44
CA GLN A 12 -5.58 -14.97 -10.53
C GLN A 12 -4.90 -13.74 -11.17
N GLY A 13 -5.70 -12.79 -11.67
CA GLY A 13 -5.25 -11.58 -12.34
C GLY A 13 -4.98 -10.43 -11.36
N VAL A 14 -3.99 -9.63 -11.73
CA VAL A 14 -3.40 -8.52 -10.96
C VAL A 14 -4.36 -7.31 -10.91
N ASN A 15 -5.52 -7.44 -10.28
CA ASN A 15 -6.59 -6.43 -10.32
C ASN A 15 -6.55 -5.38 -9.18
N TYR A 16 -5.60 -5.48 -8.25
CA TYR A 16 -5.41 -4.47 -7.18
C TYR A 16 -4.01 -3.83 -7.15
N ALA A 17 -3.19 -4.01 -8.19
CA ALA A 17 -1.88 -3.37 -8.24
C ALA A 17 -2.07 -1.96 -8.77
N SER A 18 -1.73 -0.98 -7.93
CA SER A 18 -1.49 0.37 -8.42
C SER A 18 -0.06 0.43 -8.94
N ALA A 19 0.10 0.86 -10.19
CA ALA A 19 1.40 1.07 -10.81
C ALA A 19 1.54 2.55 -11.18
N GLY A 20 2.66 3.15 -10.78
CA GLY A 20 3.10 4.45 -11.27
C GLY A 20 4.23 4.25 -12.27
N SER A 21 4.17 4.91 -13.43
CA SER A 21 5.25 4.92 -14.41
C SER A 21 5.75 6.34 -14.63
N GLY A 22 7.05 6.48 -14.93
CA GLY A 22 7.66 7.76 -15.24
C GLY A 22 8.84 7.60 -16.19
N ILE A 23 9.17 8.71 -16.85
CA ILE A 23 10.32 8.84 -17.74
C ILE A 23 11.25 9.89 -17.13
N LEU A 24 12.49 9.52 -16.84
CA LEU A 24 13.52 10.47 -16.44
C LEU A 24 14.28 10.92 -17.68
N ASN A 25 13.92 12.10 -18.22
CA ASN A 25 14.55 12.66 -19.42
C ASN A 25 16.08 12.77 -19.32
N SER A 26 16.62 12.95 -18.10
CA SER A 26 18.06 13.10 -17.87
C SER A 26 18.84 11.78 -17.98
N THR A 27 18.19 10.63 -17.80
CA THR A 27 18.84 9.30 -17.83
C THR A 27 18.35 8.42 -18.97
N GLY A 28 17.23 8.78 -19.62
CA GLY A 28 16.59 7.96 -20.65
C GLY A 28 15.95 6.68 -20.10
N LEU A 29 15.85 6.55 -18.77
CA LEU A 29 15.35 5.35 -18.12
C LEU A 29 13.83 5.37 -17.99
N PHE A 30 13.20 4.24 -18.33
CA PHE A 30 11.80 3.97 -18.07
C PHE A 30 11.68 3.22 -16.76
N PHE A 31 11.09 3.84 -15.73
CA PHE A 31 10.85 3.16 -14.46
C PHE A 31 9.36 2.90 -14.26
N VAL A 32 9.04 1.74 -13.71
CA VAL A 32 7.69 1.36 -13.35
C VAL A 32 7.72 0.85 -11.91
N VAL A 33 7.07 1.60 -11.02
CA VAL A 33 6.89 1.21 -9.63
C VAL A 33 5.54 0.52 -9.52
N VAL A 34 5.55 -0.75 -9.12
CA VAL A 34 4.35 -1.55 -8.94
C VAL A 34 4.16 -1.80 -7.45
N THR A 35 3.05 -1.30 -6.91
CA THR A 35 2.76 -1.33 -5.48
C THR A 35 1.94 -2.58 -5.14
N GLY A 36 2.43 -3.37 -4.18
CA GLY A 36 1.65 -4.46 -3.59
C GLY A 36 0.47 -3.97 -2.76
N LEU A 37 -0.42 -4.88 -2.40
CA LEU A 37 -1.53 -4.63 -1.49
C LEU A 37 -1.05 -4.30 -0.08
N SER A 38 -1.75 -3.38 0.57
CA SER A 38 -1.68 -3.13 2.01
C SER A 38 -2.30 -4.29 2.81
N PRO A 39 -2.13 -4.35 4.14
CA PRO A 39 -2.85 -5.31 4.98
C PRO A 39 -4.35 -4.99 5.03
N LEU A 40 -5.12 -5.49 4.04
CA LEU A 40 -6.55 -5.21 3.90
C LEU A 40 -7.36 -5.52 5.16
N GLY A 41 -7.00 -6.57 5.89
CA GLY A 41 -7.67 -6.94 7.13
C GLY A 41 -7.50 -5.93 8.25
N CYS A 42 -6.57 -4.99 8.14
CA CYS A 42 -6.35 -3.94 9.11
C CYS A 42 -7.08 -2.63 8.79
N CYS A 43 -7.76 -2.52 7.64
CA CYS A 43 -8.55 -1.33 7.35
C CYS A 43 -9.71 -1.18 8.35
N PRO A 44 -10.01 0.06 8.83
CA PRO A 44 -11.08 0.28 9.81
C PRO A 44 -12.43 -0.30 9.38
N SER A 45 -12.78 -0.23 8.08
CA SER A 45 -13.99 -0.85 7.53
C SER A 45 -14.07 -2.36 7.72
N GLN A 46 -12.95 -3.07 7.51
CA GLN A 46 -12.90 -4.53 7.61
C GLN A 46 -13.00 -4.96 9.06
N ILE A 47 -12.27 -4.28 9.94
CA ILE A 47 -12.34 -4.53 11.39
C ILE A 47 -13.75 -4.20 11.91
N ALA A 48 -14.31 -3.05 11.53
CA ALA A 48 -15.66 -2.62 11.91
C ALA A 48 -16.72 -3.67 11.55
N LYS A 49 -16.56 -4.31 10.38
CA LYS A 49 -17.49 -5.31 9.83
C LYS A 49 -17.32 -6.71 10.42
N TYR A 50 -16.08 -7.17 10.59
CA TYR A 50 -15.80 -8.60 10.82
C TYR A 50 -15.26 -8.94 12.21
N ASN A 51 -14.75 -7.99 13.00
CA ASN A 51 -14.14 -8.31 14.29
C ASN A 51 -14.42 -7.27 15.38
N LEU A 52 -15.12 -7.67 16.44
CA LEU A 52 -15.50 -6.82 17.56
C LEU A 52 -14.34 -6.44 18.49
N THR A 53 -13.24 -7.21 18.52
CA THR A 53 -12.07 -6.93 19.40
C THR A 53 -11.24 -5.73 18.94
N GLY A 54 -11.35 -5.37 17.64
CA GLY A 54 -10.55 -4.30 17.05
C GLY A 54 -9.25 -4.80 16.41
N GLU A 55 -9.02 -6.12 16.38
CA GLU A 55 -7.85 -6.73 15.74
C GLU A 55 -8.06 -6.91 14.23
N CYS A 56 -6.96 -6.94 13.49
CA CYS A 56 -6.97 -7.16 12.04
C CYS A 56 -7.57 -8.52 11.66
N ILE A 57 -8.21 -8.56 10.50
CA ILE A 57 -8.84 -9.75 9.95
C ILE A 57 -7.81 -10.63 9.23
N GLY A 58 -7.43 -11.76 9.86
CA GLY A 58 -6.39 -12.66 9.36
C GLY A 58 -6.59 -13.10 7.91
N PHE A 59 -7.78 -13.62 7.57
CA PHE A 59 -8.03 -14.16 6.22
C PHE A 59 -7.88 -13.09 5.10
N LEU A 60 -8.25 -11.84 5.36
CA LEU A 60 -8.08 -10.74 4.39
C LEU A 60 -6.60 -10.36 4.23
N ASN A 61 -5.84 -10.42 5.31
CA ASN A 61 -4.40 -10.23 5.27
C ASN A 61 -3.70 -11.38 4.51
N ASP A 62 -4.18 -12.62 4.65
CA ASP A 62 -3.63 -13.76 3.91
C ASP A 62 -3.90 -13.66 2.40
N VAL A 63 -5.07 -13.15 2.00
CA VAL A 63 -5.35 -12.82 0.58
C VAL A 63 -4.37 -11.76 0.07
N SER A 64 -4.12 -10.71 0.86
CA SER A 64 -3.17 -9.65 0.51
C SER A 64 -1.75 -10.19 0.33
N LYS A 65 -1.30 -11.07 1.23
CA LYS A 65 0.02 -11.72 1.15
C LYS A 65 0.16 -12.62 -0.07
N GLN A 66 -0.84 -13.45 -0.36
CA GLN A 66 -0.84 -14.33 -1.53
C GLN A 66 -0.76 -13.53 -2.84
N TYR A 67 -1.55 -12.46 -2.92
CA TYR A 67 -1.50 -11.53 -4.05
C TYR A 67 -0.11 -10.91 -4.22
N ASN A 68 0.48 -10.40 -3.13
CA ASN A 68 1.80 -9.77 -3.14
C ASN A 68 2.90 -10.74 -3.55
N ALA A 69 2.83 -12.00 -3.10
CA ALA A 69 3.78 -13.04 -3.50
C ALA A 69 3.68 -13.33 -5.00
N ALA A 70 2.47 -13.50 -5.54
CA ALA A 70 2.26 -13.72 -6.98
C ALA A 70 2.72 -12.51 -7.82
N LEU A 71 2.42 -11.30 -7.36
CA LEU A 71 2.86 -10.06 -7.98
C LEU A 71 4.39 -9.96 -8.03
N MET A 72 5.07 -10.27 -6.93
CA MET A 72 6.52 -10.24 -6.86
C MET A 72 7.16 -11.24 -7.82
N THR A 73 6.67 -12.48 -7.86
CA THR A 73 7.14 -13.51 -8.82
C THR A 73 6.99 -13.04 -10.27
N MET A 74 5.82 -12.51 -10.63
CA MET A 74 5.60 -11.99 -11.98
C MET A 74 6.52 -10.81 -12.30
N LEU A 75 6.76 -9.89 -11.35
CA LEU A 75 7.64 -8.75 -11.58
C LEU A 75 9.10 -9.18 -11.79
N LEU A 76 9.56 -10.21 -11.08
CA LEU A 76 10.88 -10.80 -11.29
C LEU A 76 10.99 -11.40 -12.70
N GLU A 77 10.00 -12.17 -13.14
CA GLU A 77 9.96 -12.71 -14.51
C GLU A 77 9.94 -11.61 -15.58
N LYS A 78 9.20 -10.53 -15.34
CA LYS A 78 9.12 -9.39 -16.26
C LYS A 78 10.42 -8.60 -16.30
N ARG A 79 11.12 -8.45 -15.17
CA ARG A 79 12.44 -7.80 -15.12
C ARG A 79 13.48 -8.56 -15.94
N GLU A 80 13.34 -9.89 -16.07
CA GLU A 80 14.20 -10.67 -16.96
C GLU A 80 13.89 -10.45 -18.45
N LYS A 81 12.64 -10.13 -18.80
CA LYS A 81 12.22 -9.99 -20.20
C LYS A 81 12.25 -8.54 -20.71
N LEU A 82 12.03 -7.57 -19.83
CA LEU A 82 11.89 -6.15 -20.15
C LEU A 82 13.11 -5.37 -19.66
N LYS A 83 14.27 -5.58 -20.30
CA LYS A 83 15.55 -4.98 -19.87
C LYS A 83 15.59 -3.45 -20.01
N ASP A 84 14.74 -2.89 -20.88
CA ASP A 84 14.60 -1.43 -21.06
C ASP A 84 13.80 -0.77 -19.93
N PHE A 85 13.14 -1.56 -19.07
CA PHE A 85 12.31 -1.06 -17.98
C PHE A 85 12.90 -1.40 -16.60
N HIS A 86 13.08 -0.38 -15.78
CA HIS A 86 13.40 -0.51 -14.37
C HIS A 86 12.13 -0.77 -13.57
N LEU A 87 11.80 -2.06 -13.43
CA LEU A 87 10.65 -2.49 -12.63
C LEU A 87 11.02 -2.54 -11.15
N VAL A 88 10.31 -1.78 -10.31
CA VAL A 88 10.46 -1.77 -8.86
C VAL A 88 9.19 -2.27 -8.20
N TYR A 89 9.31 -3.29 -7.34
CA TYR A 89 8.21 -3.72 -6.48
C TYR A 89 8.24 -2.92 -5.19
N ARG A 90 7.11 -2.31 -4.82
CA ARG A 90 6.93 -1.61 -3.55
C ARG A 90 6.10 -2.48 -2.60
N ASN A 91 6.73 -2.86 -1.50
CA ASN A 91 6.13 -3.64 -0.42
C ASN A 91 5.32 -2.74 0.52
N LEU A 92 4.14 -2.30 0.05
CA LEU A 92 3.22 -1.49 0.85
C LEU A 92 2.71 -2.23 2.09
N TYR A 93 2.67 -3.57 2.04
CA TYR A 93 2.21 -4.40 3.15
C TYR A 93 3.04 -4.12 4.41
N ASP A 94 4.36 -4.29 4.32
CA ASP A 94 5.26 -4.10 5.47
C ASP A 94 5.39 -2.63 5.90
N ILE A 95 5.33 -1.70 4.93
CA ILE A 95 5.32 -0.25 5.24
C ILE A 95 4.13 0.13 6.14
N LEU A 96 2.99 -0.56 6.03
CA LEU A 96 1.79 -0.27 6.81
C LEU A 96 1.66 -1.15 8.05
N THR A 97 2.05 -2.42 8.00
CA THR A 97 1.94 -3.31 9.17
C THR A 97 2.83 -2.86 10.32
N GLU A 98 4.01 -2.30 10.03
CA GLU A 98 4.94 -1.80 11.06
C GLU A 98 4.31 -0.69 11.94
N PRO A 99 3.80 0.43 11.39
CA PRO A 99 3.10 1.42 12.20
C PRO A 99 1.81 0.92 12.81
N ILE A 100 1.09 -0.01 12.16
CA ILE A 100 -0.13 -0.58 12.75
C ILE A 100 0.18 -1.41 14.00
N ALA A 101 1.27 -2.19 13.97
CA ALA A 101 1.71 -3.02 15.08
C ALA A 101 2.37 -2.23 16.21
N SER A 102 2.96 -1.06 15.92
CA SER A 102 3.68 -0.25 16.90
C SER A 102 3.46 1.25 16.67
N PRO A 103 2.21 1.76 16.78
CA PRO A 103 1.85 3.11 16.34
C PRO A 103 2.64 4.21 17.05
N ALA A 104 2.87 4.07 18.36
CA ALA A 104 3.62 5.05 19.15
C ALA A 104 5.07 5.25 18.68
N MET A 105 5.72 4.20 18.14
CA MET A 105 7.08 4.30 17.59
C MET A 105 7.15 5.19 16.34
N TYR A 106 6.01 5.37 15.67
CA TYR A 106 5.88 6.15 14.45
C TYR A 106 5.11 7.46 14.67
N GLY A 107 4.81 7.81 15.93
CA GLY A 107 4.09 9.04 16.28
C GLY A 107 2.57 8.98 16.11
N PHE A 108 1.99 7.78 16.00
CA PHE A 108 0.55 7.58 15.94
C PHE A 108 -0.02 7.11 17.28
N ASN A 109 -1.26 7.50 17.56
CA ASN A 109 -2.05 7.02 18.69
C ASN A 109 -3.15 6.04 18.24
N PHE A 110 -3.65 6.19 17.01
CA PHE A 110 -4.79 5.43 16.52
C PHE A 110 -4.42 4.62 15.27
N SER A 111 -4.30 3.30 15.44
CA SER A 111 -3.91 2.37 14.37
C SER A 111 -5.07 1.66 13.67
N ASN A 112 -6.25 1.63 14.27
CA ASN A 112 -7.43 0.91 13.75
C ASN A 112 -8.71 1.75 13.69
N THR A 113 -8.65 3.01 14.13
CA THR A 113 -9.76 3.97 14.11
C THR A 113 -9.47 5.01 13.04
N ALA A 114 -10.48 5.33 12.22
CA ALA A 114 -10.36 6.37 11.20
C ALA A 114 -10.61 7.77 11.79
N CYS A 115 -9.94 8.79 11.25
CA CYS A 115 -10.17 10.18 11.66
C CYS A 115 -11.53 10.71 11.19
N CYS A 116 -11.99 10.33 10.00
CA CYS A 116 -13.26 10.74 9.42
C CYS A 116 -14.13 9.54 9.06
N GLY A 117 -15.39 9.58 9.48
CA GLY A 117 -16.38 8.56 9.23
C GLY A 117 -17.33 8.43 10.42
N VAL A 118 -18.21 7.44 10.38
CA VAL A 118 -19.18 7.21 11.45
C VAL A 118 -19.38 5.73 11.75
N GLY A 119 -19.92 5.46 12.94
CA GLY A 119 -20.09 4.12 13.47
C GLY A 119 -18.81 3.58 14.10
N ARG A 120 -18.76 2.27 14.30
CA ARG A 120 -17.63 1.62 14.98
C ARG A 120 -16.30 1.90 14.27
N LEU A 121 -15.29 2.34 15.04
CA LEU A 121 -13.95 2.73 14.58
C LEU A 121 -13.96 3.83 13.51
N ASN A 122 -15.06 4.60 13.39
CA ASN A 122 -15.33 5.49 12.26
C ASN A 122 -15.22 4.78 10.88
N GLY A 123 -15.29 3.44 10.88
CA GLY A 123 -15.03 2.61 9.70
C GLY A 123 -16.29 2.05 9.03
N LYS A 124 -17.46 2.19 9.66
CA LYS A 124 -18.69 1.53 9.18
C LYS A 124 -19.28 2.21 7.95
N PHE A 125 -19.15 3.53 7.85
CA PHE A 125 -19.70 4.33 6.76
C PHE A 125 -18.64 5.31 6.23
N ILE A 126 -18.73 5.61 4.94
CA ILE A 126 -17.78 6.47 4.22
C ILE A 126 -17.75 7.89 4.79
N CYS A 127 -16.55 8.48 4.84
CA CYS A 127 -16.37 9.92 5.10
C CYS A 127 -16.99 10.72 3.95
N THR A 128 -17.91 11.63 4.24
CA THR A 128 -18.55 12.51 3.26
C THR A 128 -18.37 13.96 3.69
N ALA A 129 -18.70 14.92 2.81
CA ALA A 129 -18.64 16.35 3.14
C ALA A 129 -19.51 16.77 4.33
N PHE A 130 -20.42 15.91 4.81
CA PHE A 130 -21.27 16.16 5.97
C PHE A 130 -20.67 15.68 7.30
N PHE A 131 -19.55 14.95 7.27
CA PHE A 131 -18.89 14.48 8.48
C PHE A 131 -17.65 15.31 8.76
N LEU A 132 -17.55 15.84 9.98
CA LEU A 132 -16.35 16.51 10.44
C LEU A 132 -15.26 15.47 10.72
N PRO A 133 -14.04 15.65 10.20
CA PRO A 133 -12.89 14.88 10.65
C PRO A 133 -12.61 15.08 12.15
N CYS A 134 -11.85 14.16 12.74
CA CYS A 134 -11.31 14.28 14.09
C CYS A 134 -10.43 15.54 14.26
N ASP A 135 -10.21 15.96 15.51
CA ASP A 135 -9.40 17.14 15.86
C ASP A 135 -7.88 16.90 15.67
N ASP A 136 -7.45 15.63 15.69
CA ASP A 136 -6.06 15.18 15.65
C ASP A 136 -5.75 14.22 14.49
N PRO A 137 -5.98 14.61 13.21
CA PRO A 137 -5.66 13.76 12.06
C PRO A 137 -4.21 13.25 12.03
N PRO A 138 -3.17 14.02 12.41
CA PRO A 138 -1.80 13.54 12.39
C PRO A 138 -1.51 12.34 13.31
N LEU A 139 -2.34 12.10 14.32
CA LEU A 139 -2.18 11.00 15.27
C LEU A 139 -2.86 9.70 14.80
N HIS A 140 -3.60 9.76 13.68
CA HIS A 140 -4.28 8.62 13.10
C HIS A 140 -3.48 8.04 11.92
N ILE A 141 -3.41 6.71 11.82
CA ILE A 141 -2.89 6.05 10.61
C ILE A 141 -3.86 6.23 9.44
N PHE A 142 -5.17 6.14 9.71
CA PHE A 142 -6.23 6.16 8.70
C PHE A 142 -7.02 7.47 8.73
N PHE A 143 -7.13 8.13 7.57
CA PHE A 143 -8.00 9.29 7.42
C PHE A 143 -9.46 8.86 7.33
N ASP A 144 -9.77 7.87 6.49
CA ASP A 144 -11.10 7.28 6.36
C ASP A 144 -11.05 5.77 6.59
N TYR A 145 -12.17 5.09 6.33
CA TYR A 145 -12.34 3.65 6.53
C TYR A 145 -11.41 2.71 5.71
N TYR A 146 -10.55 3.23 4.83
CA TYR A 146 -9.53 2.51 4.05
C TYR A 146 -8.22 3.27 3.88
N HIS A 147 -8.26 4.60 3.72
CA HIS A 147 -7.13 5.39 3.23
C HIS A 147 -6.30 5.98 4.39
N PRO A 148 -4.96 6.04 4.22
CA PRO A 148 -4.06 6.62 5.20
C PRO A 148 -4.20 8.15 5.31
N THR A 149 -3.81 8.71 6.45
CA THR A 149 -3.63 10.15 6.65
C THR A 149 -2.41 10.69 5.90
N ASP A 150 -2.32 12.01 5.74
CA ASP A 150 -1.13 12.66 5.15
C ASP A 150 0.15 12.36 5.93
N THR A 151 0.08 12.26 7.27
CA THR A 151 1.22 11.84 8.10
C THR A 151 1.69 10.43 7.75
N MET A 152 0.75 9.50 7.60
CA MET A 152 1.07 8.14 7.19
C MET A 152 1.57 8.08 5.73
N ASN A 153 1.00 8.88 4.83
CA ASN A 153 1.49 9.00 3.46
C ASN A 153 2.90 9.60 3.38
N TYR A 154 3.24 10.55 4.25
CA TYR A 154 4.59 11.11 4.35
C TYR A 154 5.61 10.06 4.82
N LEU A 155 5.29 9.29 5.86
CA LEU A 155 6.13 8.17 6.30
C LEU A 155 6.34 7.16 5.17
N ASN A 156 5.25 6.83 4.47
CA ASN A 156 5.27 5.92 3.35
C ASN A 156 6.16 6.45 2.20
N PHE A 157 6.02 7.73 1.84
CA PHE A 157 6.90 8.38 0.87
C PHE A 157 8.37 8.29 1.30
N ARG A 158 8.70 8.53 2.56
CA ARG A 158 10.08 8.44 3.05
C ARG A 158 10.66 7.04 2.88
N LYS A 159 9.92 5.99 3.30
CA LYS A 159 10.35 4.60 3.11
C LYS A 159 10.52 4.26 1.63
N VAL A 160 9.59 4.71 0.78
CA VAL A 160 9.64 4.48 -0.68
C VAL A 160 10.84 5.17 -1.33
N TYR A 161 11.06 6.43 -0.98
CA TYR A 161 12.05 7.25 -1.65
C TYR A 161 13.47 6.89 -1.23
N PHE A 162 13.70 6.72 0.07
CA PHE A 162 15.06 6.59 0.61
C PHE A 162 15.49 5.13 0.84
N GLU A 163 14.56 4.21 1.08
CA GLU A 163 14.91 2.86 1.54
C GLU A 163 14.76 1.82 0.43
N GLY A 164 15.74 0.92 0.31
CA GLY A 164 15.72 -0.19 -0.64
C GLY A 164 14.96 -1.40 -0.10
N PRO A 165 15.45 -2.63 -0.34
CA PRO A 165 14.86 -3.83 0.25
C PRO A 165 14.86 -3.75 1.80
N PRO A 166 13.81 -4.25 2.48
CA PRO A 166 12.68 -5.03 1.94
C PRO A 166 11.51 -4.19 1.39
N TYR A 167 11.57 -2.86 1.48
CA TYR A 167 10.43 -1.98 1.13
C TYR A 167 10.32 -1.71 -0.37
N ASN A 168 11.45 -1.56 -1.06
CA ASN A 168 11.50 -1.34 -2.50
C ASN A 168 12.53 -2.29 -3.12
N ILE A 169 12.09 -3.14 -4.04
CA ILE A 169 12.92 -4.20 -4.60
C ILE A 169 13.10 -3.94 -6.11
N PRO A 170 14.34 -3.75 -6.59
CA PRO A 170 15.61 -4.07 -5.91
C PRO A 170 16.25 -2.89 -5.17
N CYS A 171 15.77 -1.66 -5.38
CA CYS A 171 16.37 -0.44 -4.88
C CYS A 171 15.31 0.61 -4.52
N SER A 172 15.74 1.64 -3.80
CA SER A 172 14.90 2.78 -3.46
C SER A 172 14.62 3.65 -4.69
N ALA A 173 13.59 4.50 -4.63
CA ALA A 173 13.33 5.44 -5.71
C ALA A 173 14.49 6.45 -5.88
N GLN A 174 15.18 6.83 -4.81
CA GLN A 174 16.35 7.71 -4.86
C GLN A 174 17.47 7.12 -5.73
N SER A 175 17.71 5.81 -5.67
CA SER A 175 18.71 5.15 -6.52
C SER A 175 18.38 5.24 -8.01
N LEU A 176 17.10 5.40 -8.38
CA LEU A 176 16.68 5.57 -9.78
C LEU A 176 16.98 6.97 -10.32
N VAL A 177 17.01 7.98 -9.43
CA VAL A 177 17.27 9.38 -9.81
C VAL A 177 18.78 9.65 -9.93
N HIS A 178 19.61 8.89 -9.22
CA HIS A 178 21.06 9.07 -9.17
C HIS A 178 21.85 7.97 -9.92
N VAL A 179 21.24 7.28 -10.90
CA VAL A 179 21.97 6.32 -11.73
C VAL A 179 23.12 7.06 -12.43
N PRO A 180 24.39 6.66 -12.24
CA PRO A 180 25.50 7.26 -12.97
C PRO A 180 25.28 7.05 -14.47
N ILE A 181 25.43 8.13 -15.25
CA ILE A 181 25.46 8.09 -16.71
C ILE A 181 26.73 7.37 -17.16
#